data_AF-A0A4Y2MAR7-F1
#
_entry.id   AF-A0A4Y2MAR7-F1
#
_cell.length_a   1.000
_cell.length_b   1.000
_cell.length_c   1.000
_cell.angle_alpha   90.00
_cell.angle_beta   90.00
_cell.angle_gamma   90.00
#
_symmetry.space_group_name_H-M   'P 1'
#
loop_
_entity.id
_entity.type
_entity.pdbx_description
1 polymer ?
#
loop_
_entity_poly.entity_id
_entity_poly.type
_entity_poly.pdbx_seq_one_letter_code
_entity_poly.pdbx_strand_id
1 'polypeptide(L)'
;MACCPIKLSRVLIRNLGDGGDTCLDSAAKRDDFHKPIGLWPCHSQGGNQYWMFSKEGEIKRDESCLDYSGEDVILYPCHGAGGNQMWLYDPN
;
A
#
# COMPACT_ATOMS: atom_id res chain seq x y z
N MET A 1 6.41 -9.73 -22.33
CA MET A 1 5.83 -9.25 -21.06
C MET A 1 5.69 -7.75 -21.13
N ALA A 2 4.52 -7.27 -21.52
CA ALA A 2 4.20 -5.85 -21.36
C ALA A 2 3.53 -5.73 -19.99
N CYS A 3 4.27 -5.31 -18.96
CA CYS A 3 3.62 -4.78 -17.76
C CYS A 3 2.71 -3.65 -18.23
N CYS A 4 1.43 -3.71 -17.82
CA CYS A 4 0.50 -2.61 -17.96
C CYS A 4 1.22 -1.31 -17.53
N PRO A 5 1.16 -0.22 -18.32
CA PRO A 5 1.83 1.02 -17.93
C PRO A 5 1.29 1.42 -16.56
N ILE A 6 2.12 1.31 -15.52
CA ILE A 6 1.77 1.70 -14.16
C ILE A 6 1.42 3.18 -14.23
N LYS A 7 0.13 3.48 -14.28
CA LYS A 7 -0.36 4.85 -14.21
C LYS A 7 -0.04 5.29 -12.80
N LEU A 8 0.92 6.21 -12.65
CA LEU A 8 1.34 6.79 -11.36
C LEU A 8 0.21 7.67 -10.81
N SER A 9 -0.88 7.02 -10.41
CA SER A 9 -2.07 7.63 -9.83
C SER A 9 -2.31 7.00 -8.47
N ARG A 10 -2.78 7.81 -7.52
CA ARG A 10 -3.24 7.30 -6.23
C ARG A 10 -4.53 6.49 -6.45
N VAL A 11 -4.58 5.27 -5.93
CA VAL A 11 -5.69 4.32 -6.07
C VAL A 11 -6.08 3.74 -4.72
N LEU A 12 -7.28 3.16 -4.67
CA LEU A 12 -7.70 2.28 -3.58
C LEU A 12 -7.22 0.86 -3.89
N ILE A 13 -6.72 0.14 -2.90
CA ILE A 13 -6.43 -1.30 -2.98
C ILE A 13 -7.58 -2.03 -2.28
N ARG A 14 -8.40 -2.79 -3.03
CA ARG A 14 -9.61 -3.44 -2.53
C ARG A 14 -9.37 -4.92 -2.22
N ASN A 15 -9.95 -5.40 -1.13
CA ASN A 15 -9.97 -6.81 -0.81
C ASN A 15 -11.17 -7.51 -1.48
N LEU A 16 -10.94 -8.18 -2.61
CA LEU A 16 -11.98 -8.92 -3.32
C LEU A 16 -12.38 -10.23 -2.61
N GLY A 17 -11.53 -10.76 -1.72
CA GLY A 17 -11.85 -11.94 -0.91
C GLY A 17 -12.93 -11.66 0.16
N ASP A 18 -13.18 -10.38 0.44
CA ASP A 18 -14.20 -9.89 1.38
C ASP A 18 -15.24 -9.01 0.65
N GLY A 19 -15.67 -9.46 -0.53
CA GLY A 19 -16.73 -8.80 -1.31
C GLY A 19 -16.31 -7.52 -2.05
N GLY A 20 -15.10 -7.00 -1.83
CA GLY A 20 -14.59 -5.80 -2.51
C GLY A 20 -14.99 -4.47 -1.87
N ASP A 21 -15.64 -4.52 -0.70
CA ASP A 21 -16.14 -3.35 0.03
C ASP A 21 -15.15 -2.86 1.10
N THR A 22 -14.12 -3.64 1.41
CA THR A 22 -13.01 -3.23 2.28
C THR A 22 -11.77 -2.87 1.47
N CYS A 23 -11.08 -1.83 1.94
CA CYS A 23 -9.88 -1.26 1.33
C CYS A 23 -8.71 -1.35 2.30
N LEU A 24 -7.51 -1.47 1.75
CA LEU A 24 -6.27 -1.33 2.49
C LEU A 24 -6.21 0.07 3.13
N ASP A 25 -6.06 0.10 4.45
CA ASP A 25 -6.15 1.32 5.25
C ASP A 25 -5.07 1.32 6.34
N SER A 26 -4.39 2.45 6.51
CA SER A 26 -3.47 2.63 7.63
C SER A 26 -3.85 3.83 8.49
N ALA A 27 -4.28 3.58 9.73
CA ALA A 27 -4.51 4.64 10.71
C ALA A 27 -3.20 5.25 11.27
N ALA A 28 -2.04 4.77 10.83
CA ALA A 28 -0.74 5.28 11.24
C ALA A 28 -0.61 6.77 10.90
N LYS A 29 -0.09 7.55 11.85
CA LYS A 29 0.30 8.95 11.63
C LYS A 29 1.78 9.01 11.29
N ARG A 30 2.27 10.16 10.83
CA ARG A 30 3.69 10.35 10.49
C ARG A 30 4.66 9.99 11.62
N ASP A 31 4.21 10.15 12.88
CA ASP A 31 5.03 9.89 14.06
C ASP A 31 4.81 8.48 14.66
N ASP A 32 3.95 7.66 14.04
CA ASP A 32 3.50 6.37 14.58
C ASP A 32 3.35 5.32 13.47
N PHE A 33 4.48 5.07 12.80
CA PHE A 33 4.57 4.20 11.63
C PHE A 33 4.54 2.70 11.95
N HIS A 34 4.69 2.29 13.21
CA HIS A 34 4.69 0.88 13.60
C HIS A 34 3.31 0.24 13.75
N LYS A 35 2.24 0.95 13.40
CA LYS A 35 0.89 0.39 13.42
C LYS A 35 0.66 -0.52 12.21
N PRO A 36 0.19 -1.76 12.42
CA PRO A 36 -0.19 -2.64 11.33
C PRO A 36 -1.23 -1.98 10.41
N ILE A 37 -1.05 -2.20 9.11
CA ILE A 37 -2.03 -1.84 8.10
C ILE A 37 -3.18 -2.85 8.19
N GLY A 38 -4.40 -2.33 8.07
CA GLY A 38 -5.61 -3.12 8.19
C GLY A 38 -6.53 -2.98 6.99
N LEU A 39 -7.72 -3.57 7.14
CA LEU A 39 -8.83 -3.40 6.24
C LEU A 39 -9.88 -2.49 6.90
N TRP A 40 -10.43 -1.57 6.12
CA TRP A 40 -11.51 -0.69 6.55
C TRP A 40 -12.51 -0.50 5.41
N PRO A 41 -13.81 -0.23 5.67
CA PRO A 41 -14.76 0.09 4.62
C PRO A 41 -14.21 1.16 3.66
N CYS A 42 -14.26 0.86 2.36
CA CYS A 42 -13.81 1.76 1.32
C CYS A 42 -14.65 3.05 1.35
N HIS A 43 -14.04 4.20 1.63
CA HIS A 43 -14.79 5.45 1.79
C HIS A 43 -14.51 6.49 0.70
N SER A 44 -13.49 6.30 -0.16
CA SER A 44 -13.19 7.19 -1.30
C SER A 44 -13.00 8.68 -0.95
N GLN A 45 -12.52 8.98 0.26
CA GLN A 45 -12.31 10.37 0.75
C GLN A 45 -10.85 10.82 0.66
N GLY A 46 -10.00 10.09 -0.06
CA GLY A 46 -8.56 10.33 -0.07
C GLY A 46 -7.87 9.74 1.16
N GLY A 47 -6.78 10.40 1.59
CA GLY A 47 -6.13 10.14 2.86
C GLY A 47 -5.50 8.74 2.99
N ASN A 48 -5.80 8.07 4.10
CA ASN A 48 -5.20 6.83 4.56
C ASN A 48 -5.54 5.58 3.73
N GLN A 49 -6.48 5.66 2.79
CA GLN A 49 -6.83 4.57 1.88
C GLN A 49 -6.25 4.73 0.46
N TYR A 50 -5.56 5.85 0.19
CA TYR A 50 -5.06 6.17 -1.14
C TYR A 50 -3.56 5.86 -1.23
N TRP A 51 -3.24 4.94 -2.11
CA TRP A 51 -1.91 4.38 -2.28
C TRP A 51 -1.38 4.63 -3.69
N MET A 52 -0.08 4.79 -3.84
CA MET A 52 0.59 4.87 -5.13
C MET A 52 1.49 3.66 -5.30
N PHE A 53 1.41 2.99 -6.46
CA PHE A 53 2.38 1.96 -6.82
C PHE A 53 3.51 2.59 -7.64
N SER A 54 4.74 2.53 -7.14
CA SER A 54 5.91 3.09 -7.82
C SER A 54 6.43 2.17 -8.93
N LYS A 55 7.35 2.69 -9.76
CA LYS A 55 8.00 1.86 -10.80
C LYS A 55 9.01 0.88 -10.20
N GLU A 56 9.48 1.19 -9.00
CA GLU A 56 10.43 0.41 -8.22
C GLU A 56 9.74 -0.71 -7.42
N GLY A 57 8.41 -0.82 -7.51
CA GLY A 57 7.64 -1.86 -6.83
C GLY A 57 7.24 -1.50 -5.39
N GLU A 58 7.26 -0.24 -5.01
CA GLU A 58 6.83 0.21 -3.67
C GLU A 58 5.34 0.57 -3.68
N ILE A 59 4.59 0.22 -2.62
CA ILE A 59 3.24 0.75 -2.37
C ILE A 59 3.36 1.89 -1.36
N LYS A 60 3.08 3.12 -1.79
CA LYS A 60 3.47 4.34 -1.09
C LYS A 60 2.27 5.15 -0.60
N ARG A 61 2.47 5.83 0.52
CA ARG A 61 1.66 6.95 1.01
C ARG A 61 2.60 8.07 1.45
N ASP A 62 2.64 9.14 0.65
CA ASP A 62 3.63 10.21 0.76
C ASP A 62 5.07 9.63 0.77
N GLU A 63 5.87 9.92 1.79
CA GLU A 63 7.26 9.44 1.97
C GLU A 63 7.37 8.09 2.70
N SER A 64 6.23 7.45 2.99
CA SER A 64 6.17 6.15 3.66
C SER A 64 5.74 5.04 2.70
N CYS A 65 6.30 3.86 2.90
CA CYS A 65 6.11 2.66 2.10
C CYS A 65 5.48 1.56 2.95
N LEU A 66 4.69 0.69 2.31
CA LEU A 66 4.36 -0.61 2.88
C LEU A 66 5.64 -1.40 3.10
N ASP A 67 5.84 -1.84 4.33
CA ASP A 67 7.03 -2.53 4.77
C ASP A 67 6.62 -3.78 5.57
N TYR A 68 7.11 -4.94 5.16
CA TYR A 68 6.95 -6.17 5.94
C TYR A 68 7.98 -6.23 7.07
N SER A 69 7.53 -6.13 8.32
CA SER A 69 8.39 -6.09 9.50
C SER A 69 8.97 -7.45 9.91
N GLY A 70 8.55 -8.53 9.25
CA GLY A 70 8.77 -9.92 9.69
C GLY A 70 7.59 -10.52 10.45
N GLU A 71 6.61 -9.70 10.83
CA GLU A 71 5.37 -10.15 11.48
C GLU A 71 4.15 -9.54 10.77
N ASP A 72 4.09 -8.21 10.71
CA ASP A 72 3.00 -7.44 10.11
C ASP A 72 3.46 -6.61 8.91
N VAL A 73 2.50 -6.12 8.13
CA VAL A 73 2.75 -5.03 7.18
C VAL A 73 2.47 -3.72 7.87
N ILE A 74 3.46 -2.85 7.93
CA ILE A 74 3.40 -1.52 8.57
C ILE A 74 3.70 -0.43 7.54
N LEU A 75 3.67 0.83 7.99
CA LEU A 75 4.34 1.88 7.25
C LEU A 75 5.76 2.05 7.76
N TYR A 76 6.68 2.35 6.87
CA TYR A 76 8.04 2.71 7.23
C TYR A 76 8.58 3.73 6.21
N PRO A 77 9.55 4.58 6.58
CA PRO A 77 10.20 5.44 5.60
C PRO A 77 10.67 4.63 4.38
N CYS A 78 10.33 5.12 3.19
CA CYS A 78 10.78 4.49 1.95
C CYS A 78 12.31 4.55 1.86
N HIS A 79 12.97 3.41 1.70
CA HIS A 79 14.44 3.35 1.63
C HIS A 79 14.97 2.84 0.29
N GLY A 80 14.11 2.41 -0.65
CA GLY A 80 14.51 2.08 -2.02
C GLY A 80 15.47 0.89 -2.16
N ALA A 81 15.68 0.12 -1.10
CA ALA A 81 16.59 -1.03 -1.09
C ALA A 81 15.93 -2.31 -1.64
N GLY A 82 14.64 -2.24 -2.00
CA GLY A 82 13.83 -3.40 -2.34
C GLY A 82 13.53 -4.26 -1.10
N GLY A 83 13.54 -5.59 -1.27
CA GLY A 83 13.35 -6.54 -0.17
C GLY A 83 11.95 -6.45 0.43
N ASN A 84 11.88 -6.16 1.73
CA ASN A 84 10.63 -6.04 2.50
C ASN A 84 9.75 -4.83 2.14
N GLN A 85 10.24 -3.92 1.28
CA GLN A 85 9.44 -2.82 0.71
C GLN A 85 9.08 -3.03 -0.77
N MET A 86 9.44 -4.17 -1.36
CA MET A 86 9.15 -4.49 -2.76
C MET A 86 7.95 -5.42 -2.88
N TRP A 87 6.96 -4.98 -3.65
CA TRP A 87 5.69 -5.66 -3.87
C TRP A 87 5.49 -5.94 -5.35
N LEU A 88 5.08 -7.17 -5.67
CA LEU A 88 4.73 -7.58 -7.02
C LEU A 88 3.23 -7.84 -7.08
N TYR A 89 2.57 -7.18 -8.03
CA TYR A 89 1.17 -7.44 -8.32
C TYR A 89 1.06 -8.49 -9.43
N ASP A 90 0.42 -9.61 -9.14
CA ASP A 90 0.05 -10.62 -10.13
C ASP A 90 -1.43 -10.42 -10.53
N PRO A 91 -1.71 -10.11 -11.80
CA PRO A 91 -3.08 -9.96 -12.27
C PRO A 91 -3.78 -11.28 -12.63
N ASN A 92 -3.10 -12.44 -12.54
CA ASN A 92 -3.63 -13.74 -12.99
C ASN A 92 -4.22 -14.57 -11.86
#